data_AF-A0A1I5D5M0-F1
#
_entry.id   AF-A0A1I5D5M0-F1
#
_cell.length_a   1.000
_cell.length_b   1.000
_cell.length_c   1.000
_cell.angle_alpha   90.00
_cell.angle_beta   90.00
_cell.angle_gamma   90.00
#
_symmetry.space_group_name_H-M   'P 1'
#
loop_
_entity.id
_entity.type
_entity.pdbx_description
1 polymer ?
#
loop_
_entity_poly.entity_id
_entity_poly.type
_entity_poly.pdbx_seq_one_letter_code
_entity_poly.pdbx_strand_id
1 'polypeptide(L)'
;MKRKIIAGFMLLLLAFSFGCSKKDEVKEPQEGSPVGTDGEEEESAGPNVDKNLLSVEVTLPPDMAGDLSGFDREVYLKENPDFSDAKVMEDGSLWIKMSRDKHKEMMEEMSESIKETFNELIEGEDTPYIKDIRTSNGYKEVEVYVDRAGYENAFDFSGLTILLSVGFYQTFQGEEVELHLKYMDADTEEIIQESFLPEE
;
A
#
# COMPACT_ATOMS: atom_id res chain seq x y z
N MET A 1 -18.52 32.50 10.16
CA MET A 1 -19.41 31.40 9.72
C MET A 1 -18.51 30.23 9.35
N LYS A 2 -18.52 29.16 10.15
CA LYS A 2 -17.65 27.99 10.00
C LYS A 2 -18.38 26.95 9.15
N ARG A 3 -17.86 26.62 7.97
CA ARG A 3 -18.28 25.44 7.22
C ARG A 3 -17.22 24.37 7.43
N LYS A 4 -17.51 23.42 8.32
CA LYS A 4 -16.76 22.17 8.44
C LYS A 4 -17.40 21.20 7.44
N ILE A 5 -16.67 20.83 6.41
CA ILE A 5 -17.06 19.72 5.53
C ILE A 5 -16.36 18.49 6.13
N ILE A 6 -17.17 17.61 6.72
CA ILE A 6 -16.74 16.31 7.23
C ILE A 6 -16.96 15.34 6.08
N ALA A 7 -15.88 14.92 5.41
CA ALA A 7 -15.91 13.81 4.46
C ALA A 7 -15.48 12.56 5.22
N GLY A 8 -16.45 11.87 5.82
CA GLY A 8 -16.24 10.56 6.42
C GLY A 8 -16.36 9.48 5.34
N PHE A 9 -15.27 8.76 5.09
CA PHE A 9 -15.30 7.52 4.31
C PHE A 9 -15.91 6.43 5.21
N MET A 10 -17.24 6.28 5.11
CA MET A 10 -18.02 5.29 5.85
C MET A 10 -17.87 3.94 5.15
N LEU A 11 -16.93 3.12 5.64
CA LEU A 11 -16.76 1.72 5.27
C LEU A 11 -18.05 0.95 5.60
N LEU A 12 -18.76 0.53 4.56
CA LEU A 12 -20.04 -0.17 4.65
C LEU A 12 -19.79 -1.64 5.03
N LEU A 13 -19.65 -1.93 6.34
CA LEU A 13 -19.58 -3.29 6.86
C LEU A 13 -20.96 -3.97 6.76
N LEU A 14 -21.08 -4.90 5.83
CA LEU A 14 -22.20 -5.83 5.72
C LEU A 14 -22.25 -6.78 6.91
N ALA A 15 -23.41 -6.81 7.56
CA ALA A 15 -23.73 -7.70 8.66
C ALA A 15 -23.89 -9.15 8.19
N PHE A 16 -23.20 -10.08 8.83
CA PHE A 16 -23.61 -11.47 8.92
C PHE A 16 -23.66 -11.93 10.38
N SER A 17 -24.86 -12.28 10.81
CA SER A 17 -25.22 -12.77 12.12
C SER A 17 -25.55 -14.25 12.04
N PHE A 18 -24.71 -15.12 12.61
CA PHE A 18 -25.02 -16.46 13.15
C PHE A 18 -23.77 -16.86 13.97
N GLY A 19 -23.78 -17.37 15.19
CA GLY A 19 -24.83 -17.82 16.08
C GLY A 19 -24.17 -18.20 17.42
N CYS A 20 -24.91 -18.03 18.50
CA CYS A 20 -24.47 -18.23 19.88
C CYS A 20 -24.28 -19.73 20.21
N SER A 21 -23.22 -20.09 20.93
CA SER A 21 -23.19 -21.32 21.75
C SER A 21 -22.58 -21.06 23.13
N LYS A 22 -23.23 -21.68 24.11
CA LYS A 22 -23.24 -21.43 25.56
C LYS A 22 -21.99 -21.93 26.31
N LYS A 23 -21.70 -21.20 27.40
CA LYS A 23 -21.33 -21.61 28.78
C LYS A 23 -20.12 -22.53 28.98
N ASP A 24 -19.16 -22.07 29.79
CA ASP A 24 -19.21 -22.32 31.24
C ASP A 24 -18.39 -21.30 32.04
N GLU A 25 -18.93 -20.95 33.20
CA GLU A 25 -18.46 -19.99 34.20
C GLU A 25 -18.15 -20.79 35.46
N VAL A 26 -16.92 -20.77 36.00
CA VAL A 26 -16.66 -21.11 37.42
C VAL A 26 -15.45 -20.35 37.99
N LYS A 27 -15.77 -19.38 38.86
CA LYS A 27 -15.16 -18.96 40.15
C LYS A 27 -13.74 -18.39 40.24
N GLU A 28 -13.71 -17.11 40.63
CA GLU A 28 -12.79 -16.59 41.67
C GLU A 28 -13.04 -17.22 43.06
N PRO A 29 -12.04 -17.13 43.94
CA PRO A 29 -12.28 -16.54 45.25
C PRO A 29 -11.34 -15.37 45.58
N GLN A 30 -11.90 -14.45 46.36
CA GLN A 30 -11.41 -13.17 46.84
C GLN A 30 -10.23 -13.19 47.83
N GLU A 31 -9.51 -12.06 47.78
CA GLU A 31 -8.91 -11.24 48.85
C GLU A 31 -7.80 -11.76 49.78
N GLY A 32 -6.72 -10.97 49.80
CA GLY A 32 -5.73 -10.91 50.86
C GLY A 32 -4.51 -10.05 50.48
N SER A 33 -4.54 -8.76 50.82
CA SER A 33 -3.36 -7.88 50.93
C SER A 33 -3.18 -7.54 52.43
N PRO A 34 -2.03 -7.02 52.94
CA PRO A 34 -0.93 -6.37 52.20
C PRO A 34 0.51 -6.62 52.77
N VAL A 35 1.48 -5.95 52.11
CA VAL A 35 2.79 -5.45 52.60
C VAL A 35 4.04 -6.35 52.48
N GLY A 36 5.07 -5.84 51.78
CA GLY A 36 6.47 -6.24 51.97
C GLY A 36 7.40 -5.92 50.79
N THR A 37 8.16 -4.84 50.93
CA THR A 37 9.15 -4.24 50.01
C THR A 37 10.42 -5.09 49.76
N ASP A 38 10.99 -4.85 48.57
CA ASP A 38 12.37 -5.07 48.08
C ASP A 38 12.91 -6.49 47.87
N GLY A 39 13.34 -6.72 46.63
CA GLY A 39 14.17 -7.84 46.22
C GLY A 39 14.23 -7.94 44.70
N GLU A 40 15.17 -7.18 44.12
CA GLU A 40 15.84 -7.38 42.83
C GLU A 40 15.21 -8.41 41.86
N GLU A 41 14.69 -7.92 40.72
CA GLU A 41 14.58 -8.74 39.52
C GLU A 41 15.45 -8.17 38.42
N GLU A 42 16.26 -9.08 37.90
CA GLU A 42 17.40 -8.94 37.04
C GLU A 42 17.08 -8.28 35.70
N GLU A 43 18.13 -7.68 35.12
CA GLU A 43 18.22 -7.37 33.71
C GLU A 43 17.78 -8.55 32.85
N SER A 44 16.56 -8.50 32.31
CA SER A 44 16.28 -9.07 30.99
C SER A 44 16.90 -8.14 29.94
N ALA A 45 18.23 -8.15 29.85
CA ALA A 45 18.97 -7.61 28.72
C ALA A 45 18.77 -8.53 27.51
N GLY A 46 17.55 -8.53 26.96
CA GLY A 46 17.34 -8.94 25.58
C GLY A 46 18.27 -8.11 24.69
N PRO A 47 18.72 -8.64 23.54
CA PRO A 47 19.52 -7.85 22.61
C PRO A 47 18.77 -6.55 22.34
N ASN A 48 19.41 -5.42 22.65
CA ASN A 48 18.91 -4.09 22.35
C ASN A 48 19.00 -3.92 20.82
N VAL A 49 18.05 -4.53 20.11
CA VAL A 49 17.91 -4.39 18.67
C VAL A 49 17.54 -2.94 18.47
N ASP A 50 18.45 -2.17 17.88
CA ASP A 50 18.23 -0.77 17.57
C ASP A 50 16.88 -0.64 16.86
N LYS A 51 15.96 0.13 17.44
CA LYS A 51 14.61 0.28 16.88
C LYS A 51 14.65 0.89 15.47
N ASN A 52 15.74 1.58 15.10
CA ASN A 52 15.98 2.01 13.73
C ASN A 52 16.23 0.85 12.75
N LEU A 53 16.72 -0.32 13.20
CA LEU A 53 16.84 -1.51 12.36
C LEU A 53 15.46 -2.11 12.01
N LEU A 54 14.41 -1.80 12.77
CA LEU A 54 13.07 -2.39 12.65
C LEU A 54 12.04 -1.47 11.99
N SER A 55 12.46 -0.29 11.56
CA SER A 55 11.60 0.69 10.88
C SER A 55 11.95 0.82 9.40
N VAL A 56 10.96 1.19 8.61
CA VAL A 56 11.11 1.59 7.21
C VAL A 56 10.72 3.06 7.09
N GLU A 57 11.46 3.77 6.23
CA GLU A 57 11.27 5.18 5.94
C GLU A 57 10.92 5.31 4.46
N VAL A 58 9.84 6.03 4.16
CA VAL A 58 9.32 6.22 2.80
C VAL A 58 9.15 7.72 2.56
N THR A 59 9.53 8.19 1.36
CA THR A 59 9.32 9.57 0.93
C THR A 59 8.34 9.58 -0.23
N LEU A 60 7.16 10.15 -0.01
CA LEU A 60 6.15 10.33 -1.05
C LEU A 60 6.43 11.65 -1.79
N PRO A 61 6.66 11.62 -3.12
CA PRO A 61 6.79 12.82 -3.93
C PRO A 61 5.59 13.77 -3.78
N PRO A 62 5.74 15.09 -4.02
CA PRO A 62 4.65 16.06 -3.88
C PRO A 62 3.37 15.67 -4.63
N ASP A 63 3.50 15.16 -5.85
CA ASP A 63 2.38 14.74 -6.69
C ASP A 63 1.61 13.54 -6.11
N MET A 64 2.23 12.77 -5.22
CA MET A 64 1.64 11.62 -4.54
C MET A 64 1.22 11.94 -3.10
N ALA A 65 1.85 12.94 -2.47
CA ALA A 65 1.59 13.32 -1.08
C ALA A 65 0.30 14.16 -0.91
N GLY A 66 -0.25 14.66 -2.01
CA GLY A 66 -1.49 15.45 -2.01
C GLY A 66 -1.30 16.87 -1.46
N ASP A 67 -2.39 17.49 -1.02
CA ASP A 67 -2.35 18.83 -0.43
C ASP A 67 -1.86 18.79 1.01
N LEU A 68 -0.60 19.18 1.21
CA LEU A 68 0.04 19.30 2.54
C LEU A 68 -0.12 20.70 3.15
N SER A 69 -0.96 21.57 2.57
CA SER A 69 -1.21 22.89 3.13
C SER A 69 -1.89 22.78 4.50
N GLY A 70 -1.21 23.29 5.53
CA GLY A 70 -1.67 23.14 6.91
C GLY A 70 -1.37 21.79 7.55
N PHE A 71 -0.41 21.02 7.02
CA PHE A 71 0.10 19.83 7.67
C PHE A 71 0.47 20.10 9.14
N ASP A 72 -0.09 19.29 10.02
CA ASP A 72 0.24 19.22 11.44
C ASP A 72 0.61 17.77 11.77
N ARG A 73 1.86 17.58 12.23
CA ARG A 73 2.40 16.25 12.49
C ARG A 73 1.60 15.48 13.53
N GLU A 74 1.14 16.13 14.58
CA GLU A 74 0.44 15.48 15.69
C GLU A 74 -0.96 15.03 15.27
N VAL A 75 -1.65 15.86 14.48
CA VAL A 75 -2.94 15.50 13.87
C VAL A 75 -2.75 14.34 12.88
N TYR A 76 -1.74 14.41 12.00
CA TYR A 76 -1.48 13.39 11.01
C TYR A 76 -1.20 12.01 11.62
N LEU A 77 -0.33 11.94 12.63
CA LEU A 77 -0.01 10.68 13.33
C LEU A 77 -1.18 10.14 14.15
N LYS A 78 -2.06 11.02 14.62
CA LYS A 78 -3.30 10.59 15.28
C LYS A 78 -4.29 9.95 14.31
N GLU A 79 -4.35 10.45 13.08
CA GLU A 79 -5.20 9.90 12.01
C GLU A 79 -4.59 8.67 11.35
N ASN A 80 -3.26 8.53 11.42
CA ASN A 80 -2.49 7.41 10.86
C ASN A 80 -1.66 6.74 11.98
N PRO A 81 -2.30 6.00 12.91
CA PRO A 81 -1.64 5.45 14.10
C PRO A 81 -0.58 4.39 13.79
N ASP A 82 -0.58 3.86 12.57
CA ASP A 82 0.40 2.89 12.07
C ASP A 82 1.76 3.53 11.71
N PHE A 83 1.82 4.86 11.68
CA PHE A 83 3.06 5.62 11.46
C PHE A 83 3.62 6.13 12.78
N SER A 84 4.93 5.98 12.93
CA SER A 84 5.69 6.43 14.11
C SER A 84 6.19 7.87 13.98
N ASP A 85 6.38 8.34 12.74
CA ASP A 85 6.81 9.71 12.45
C ASP A 85 6.37 10.14 11.05
N ALA A 86 6.25 11.45 10.83
CA ALA A 86 5.94 12.07 9.56
C ALA A 86 6.47 13.51 9.51
N LYS A 87 6.96 13.94 8.33
CA LYS A 87 7.50 15.27 8.10
C LYS A 87 7.33 15.70 6.65
N VAL A 88 6.92 16.95 6.44
CA VAL A 88 6.98 17.60 5.12
C VAL A 88 8.39 18.15 4.87
N MET A 89 8.95 17.79 3.71
CA MET A 89 10.31 18.17 3.29
C MET A 89 10.30 19.52 2.54
N GLU A 90 11.48 20.09 2.31
CA GLU A 90 11.61 21.41 1.66
C GLU A 90 11.11 21.44 0.22
N ASP A 91 11.19 20.30 -0.48
CA ASP A 91 10.68 20.10 -1.84
C ASP A 91 9.18 19.81 -1.91
N GLY A 92 8.50 19.77 -0.75
CA GLY A 92 7.07 19.47 -0.65
C GLY A 92 6.74 17.98 -0.58
N SER A 93 7.74 17.09 -0.55
CA SER A 93 7.50 15.66 -0.34
C SER A 93 7.08 15.36 1.11
N LEU A 94 6.35 14.26 1.32
CA LEU A 94 5.98 13.77 2.63
C LEU A 94 6.85 12.57 2.99
N TRP A 95 7.71 12.73 3.98
CA TRP A 95 8.47 11.63 4.58
C TRP A 95 7.67 11.00 5.72
N ILE A 96 7.60 9.67 5.77
CA ILE A 96 6.92 8.89 6.80
C ILE A 96 7.80 7.76 7.31
N LYS A 97 7.62 7.40 8.58
CA LYS A 97 8.33 6.29 9.24
C LYS A 97 7.37 5.31 9.87
N MET A 98 7.49 4.03 9.54
CA MET A 98 6.61 2.96 10.02
C MET A 98 7.40 1.71 10.44
N SER A 99 6.74 0.74 11.07
CA SER A 99 7.37 -0.55 11.36
C SER A 99 7.54 -1.39 10.09
N ARG A 100 8.51 -2.31 10.08
CA ARG A 100 8.68 -3.28 8.97
C ARG A 100 7.44 -4.14 8.74
N ASP A 101 6.77 -4.56 9.81
CA ASP A 101 5.57 -5.41 9.69
C ASP A 101 4.44 -4.63 9.00
N LYS A 102 4.24 -3.36 9.35
CA LYS A 102 3.24 -2.53 8.71
C LYS A 102 3.59 -2.24 7.25
N HIS A 103 4.86 -1.94 6.97
CA HIS A 103 5.32 -1.75 5.60
C HIS A 103 5.04 -3.00 4.76
N LYS A 104 5.36 -4.19 5.27
CA LYS A 104 5.08 -5.46 4.60
C LYS A 104 3.58 -5.67 4.33
N GLU A 105 2.73 -5.44 5.33
CA GLU A 105 1.27 -5.52 5.20
C GLU A 105 0.78 -4.59 4.08
N MET A 106 1.22 -3.32 4.08
CA MET A 106 0.90 -2.35 3.05
C MET A 106 1.36 -2.81 1.65
N MET A 107 2.55 -3.40 1.53
CA MET A 107 3.03 -3.90 0.24
C MET A 107 2.22 -5.11 -0.26
N GLU A 108 1.74 -5.97 0.63
CA GLU A 108 0.86 -7.09 0.29
C GLU A 108 -0.49 -6.59 -0.23
N GLU A 109 -1.12 -5.65 0.48
CA GLU A 109 -2.39 -5.01 0.05
C GLU A 109 -2.26 -4.30 -1.30
N MET A 110 -1.17 -3.55 -1.51
CA MET A 110 -0.91 -2.89 -2.80
C MET A 110 -0.68 -3.90 -3.93
N SER A 111 0.00 -5.01 -3.65
CA SER A 111 0.18 -6.08 -4.65
C SER A 111 -1.15 -6.73 -5.04
N GLU A 112 -2.08 -6.89 -4.09
CA GLU A 112 -3.43 -7.37 -4.37
C GLU A 112 -4.22 -6.36 -5.21
N SER A 113 -4.19 -5.07 -4.86
CA SER A 113 -4.85 -4.01 -5.63
C SER A 113 -4.31 -3.88 -7.06
N ILE A 114 -3.01 -4.08 -7.28
CA ILE A 114 -2.43 -4.13 -8.63
C ILE A 114 -2.99 -5.30 -9.42
N LYS A 115 -3.09 -6.50 -8.82
CA LYS A 115 -3.67 -7.68 -9.49
C LYS A 115 -5.13 -7.45 -9.86
N GLU A 116 -5.90 -6.82 -8.98
CA GLU A 116 -7.28 -6.42 -9.25
C GLU A 116 -7.34 -5.44 -10.43
N THR A 117 -6.52 -4.39 -10.42
CA THR A 117 -6.42 -3.43 -11.53
C THR A 117 -6.10 -4.12 -12.85
N PHE A 118 -5.16 -5.07 -12.86
CA PHE A 118 -4.81 -5.80 -14.08
C PHE A 118 -5.93 -6.72 -14.55
N ASN A 119 -6.64 -7.37 -13.62
CA ASN A 119 -7.82 -8.15 -13.98
C ASN A 119 -8.93 -7.25 -14.56
N GLU A 120 -9.13 -6.05 -14.01
CA GLU A 120 -10.08 -5.08 -14.57
C GLU A 120 -9.69 -4.62 -15.98
N LEU A 121 -8.40 -4.48 -16.28
CA LEU A 121 -7.92 -4.22 -17.64
C LEU A 121 -8.10 -5.41 -18.59
N ILE A 122 -8.02 -6.65 -18.09
CA ILE A 122 -8.22 -7.87 -18.90
C ILE A 122 -9.71 -8.11 -19.17
N GLU A 123 -10.55 -7.91 -18.16
CA GLU A 123 -12.00 -8.17 -18.23
C GLU A 123 -12.81 -6.95 -18.69
N GLY A 124 -12.19 -5.79 -18.80
CA GLY A 124 -12.82 -4.51 -19.04
C GLY A 124 -13.37 -4.32 -20.45
N GLU A 125 -14.61 -3.82 -20.55
CA GLU A 125 -15.26 -3.52 -21.83
C GLU A 125 -14.57 -2.40 -22.62
N ASP A 126 -13.87 -1.50 -21.93
CA ASP A 126 -13.12 -0.38 -22.54
C ASP A 126 -11.75 -0.80 -23.07
N THR A 127 -11.24 -1.97 -22.65
CA THR A 127 -9.93 -2.51 -23.04
C THR A 127 -10.04 -3.94 -23.60
N PRO A 128 -10.99 -4.24 -24.50
CA PRO A 128 -11.32 -5.62 -24.90
C PRO A 128 -10.21 -6.30 -25.71
N TYR A 129 -9.21 -5.54 -26.14
CA TYR A 129 -8.02 -6.04 -26.83
C TYR A 129 -7.00 -6.65 -25.85
N ILE A 130 -6.99 -6.30 -24.57
CA ILE A 130 -6.08 -6.89 -23.58
C ILE A 130 -6.51 -8.32 -23.26
N LYS A 131 -5.56 -9.26 -23.33
CA LYS A 131 -5.80 -10.70 -23.14
C LYS A 131 -5.13 -11.26 -21.90
N ASP A 132 -3.96 -10.74 -21.55
CA ASP A 132 -3.17 -11.18 -20.41
C ASP A 132 -2.22 -10.05 -20.00
N ILE A 133 -1.82 -10.03 -18.73
CA ILE A 133 -0.79 -9.11 -18.20
C ILE A 133 0.17 -9.92 -17.34
N ARG A 134 1.45 -9.90 -17.70
CA ARG A 134 2.52 -10.60 -16.99
C ARG A 134 3.51 -9.60 -16.42
N THR A 135 4.06 -9.91 -15.25
CA THR A 135 4.95 -8.99 -14.55
C THR A 135 6.15 -9.70 -13.96
N SER A 136 7.25 -8.93 -13.83
CA SER A 136 8.40 -9.33 -13.04
C SER A 136 8.19 -9.03 -11.54
N ASN A 137 9.10 -9.53 -10.71
CA ASN A 137 9.12 -9.17 -9.28
C ASN A 137 9.34 -7.66 -9.13
N GLY A 138 8.57 -7.02 -8.23
CA GLY A 138 8.65 -5.57 -8.01
C GLY A 138 8.04 -4.73 -9.13
N TYR A 139 7.41 -5.35 -10.13
CA TYR A 139 6.68 -4.67 -11.21
C TYR A 139 7.53 -3.75 -12.10
N LYS A 140 8.84 -4.02 -12.21
CA LYS A 140 9.74 -3.24 -13.09
C LYS A 140 9.58 -3.57 -14.56
N GLU A 141 9.02 -4.74 -14.86
CA GLU A 141 8.67 -5.14 -16.21
C GLU A 141 7.21 -5.57 -16.22
N VAL A 142 6.44 -5.01 -17.15
CA VAL A 142 5.04 -5.37 -17.38
C VAL A 142 4.86 -5.67 -18.87
N GLU A 143 4.42 -6.88 -19.17
CA GLU A 143 4.07 -7.34 -20.51
C GLU A 143 2.55 -7.42 -20.64
N VAL A 144 1.98 -6.62 -21.52
CA VAL A 144 0.56 -6.58 -21.83
C VAL A 144 0.36 -7.32 -23.16
N TYR A 145 -0.27 -8.50 -23.10
CA TYR A 145 -0.57 -9.28 -24.30
C TYR A 145 -1.91 -8.82 -24.86
N VAL A 146 -1.92 -8.43 -26.13
CA VAL A 146 -3.07 -7.81 -26.79
C VAL A 146 -3.43 -8.48 -28.11
N ASP A 147 -4.71 -8.43 -28.47
CA ASP A 147 -5.11 -8.52 -29.87
C ASP A 147 -4.60 -7.29 -30.62
N ARG A 148 -3.62 -7.47 -31.51
CA ARG A 148 -2.91 -6.37 -32.18
C ARG A 148 -3.86 -5.45 -32.94
N ALA A 149 -4.80 -6.01 -33.70
CA ALA A 149 -5.73 -5.22 -34.48
C ALA A 149 -6.65 -4.36 -33.60
N GLY A 150 -7.13 -4.90 -32.48
CA GLY A 150 -7.90 -4.15 -31.49
C GLY A 150 -7.08 -3.05 -30.82
N TYR A 151 -5.84 -3.35 -30.43
CA TYR A 151 -4.93 -2.40 -29.79
C TYR A 151 -4.57 -1.22 -30.70
N GLU A 152 -4.15 -1.47 -31.94
CA GLU A 152 -3.74 -0.41 -32.88
C GLU A 152 -4.89 0.53 -33.29
N ASN A 153 -6.14 0.09 -33.15
CA ASN A 153 -7.32 0.92 -33.41
C ASN A 153 -7.92 1.54 -32.15
N ALA A 154 -7.40 1.22 -30.97
CA ALA A 154 -7.90 1.73 -29.70
C ALA A 154 -7.30 3.11 -29.37
N PHE A 155 -8.07 3.91 -28.62
CA PHE A 155 -7.52 5.03 -27.89
C PHE A 155 -7.14 4.55 -26.49
N ASP A 156 -5.96 3.93 -26.41
CA ASP A 156 -5.51 3.19 -25.23
C ASP A 156 -4.98 4.11 -24.11
N PHE A 157 -5.45 3.86 -22.89
CA PHE A 157 -4.95 4.48 -21.66
C PHE A 157 -4.41 3.47 -20.65
N SER A 158 -4.39 2.18 -20.99
CA SER A 158 -3.96 1.12 -20.07
C SER A 158 -2.53 1.34 -19.56
N GLY A 159 -1.64 1.87 -20.39
CA GLY A 159 -0.25 2.15 -19.99
C GLY A 159 -0.13 3.18 -18.87
N LEU A 160 -0.99 4.21 -18.86
CA LEU A 160 -1.03 5.19 -17.77
C LEU A 160 -1.57 4.57 -16.48
N THR A 161 -2.64 3.76 -16.59
CA THR A 161 -3.20 3.03 -15.44
C THR A 161 -2.15 2.10 -14.83
N ILE A 162 -1.44 1.33 -15.66
CA ILE A 162 -0.36 0.44 -15.23
C ILE A 162 0.75 1.23 -14.54
N LEU A 163 1.25 2.30 -15.18
CA LEU A 163 2.29 3.16 -14.62
C LEU A 163 1.92 3.70 -13.24
N LEU A 164 0.71 4.23 -13.10
CA LEU A 164 0.26 4.76 -11.81
C LEU A 164 0.26 3.65 -10.76
N SER A 165 -0.37 2.51 -11.03
CA SER A 165 -0.48 1.41 -10.07
C SER A 165 0.88 0.86 -9.63
N VAL A 166 1.79 0.58 -10.57
CA VAL A 166 3.12 0.04 -10.23
C VAL A 166 4.07 1.10 -9.68
N GLY A 167 3.95 2.35 -10.14
CA GLY A 167 4.73 3.48 -9.65
C GLY A 167 4.40 3.80 -8.19
N PHE A 168 3.12 3.74 -7.80
CA PHE A 168 2.73 3.82 -6.40
C PHE A 168 3.42 2.73 -5.57
N TYR A 169 3.36 1.47 -6.01
CA TYR A 169 4.01 0.37 -5.31
C TYR A 169 5.52 0.58 -5.14
N GLN A 170 6.23 0.97 -6.19
CA GLN A 170 7.69 1.17 -6.12
C GLN A 170 8.08 2.32 -5.18
N THR A 171 7.32 3.43 -5.20
CA THR A 171 7.54 4.53 -4.24
C THR A 171 7.39 4.05 -2.80
N PHE A 172 6.38 3.22 -2.49
CA PHE A 172 6.21 2.68 -1.15
C PHE A 172 7.25 1.61 -0.79
N GLN A 173 7.87 0.92 -1.77
CA GLN A 173 9.09 0.14 -1.52
C GLN A 173 10.31 1.01 -1.16
N GLY A 174 10.22 2.34 -1.35
CA GLY A 174 11.35 3.25 -1.20
C GLY A 174 12.33 3.19 -2.38
N GLU A 175 11.86 2.72 -3.54
CA GLU A 175 12.62 2.68 -4.79
C GLU A 175 12.26 3.86 -5.69
N GLU A 176 13.18 4.24 -6.58
CA GLU A 176 12.84 5.11 -7.70
C GLU A 176 11.93 4.35 -8.68
N VAL A 177 10.96 5.05 -9.27
CA VAL A 177 10.02 4.43 -10.20
C VAL A 177 10.74 4.06 -11.49
N GLU A 178 10.79 2.76 -11.77
CA GLU A 178 11.36 2.16 -12.97
C GLU A 178 10.32 1.24 -13.63
N LEU A 179 10.04 1.43 -14.92
CA LEU A 179 9.09 0.58 -15.65
C LEU A 179 9.50 0.37 -17.09
N HIS A 180 9.73 -0.89 -17.47
CA HIS A 180 9.70 -1.36 -18.85
C HIS A 180 8.31 -1.92 -19.17
N LEU A 181 7.52 -1.16 -19.90
CA LEU A 181 6.18 -1.56 -20.33
C LEU A 181 6.26 -2.05 -21.78
N LYS A 182 5.81 -3.28 -22.03
CA LYS A 182 5.78 -3.92 -23.35
C LYS A 182 4.35 -4.29 -23.72
N TYR A 183 3.91 -3.87 -24.91
CA TYR A 183 2.72 -4.41 -25.55
C TYR A 183 3.13 -5.50 -26.54
N MET A 184 2.61 -6.70 -26.31
CA MET A 184 2.97 -7.92 -27.03
C MET A 184 1.76 -8.40 -27.84
N ASP A 185 2.00 -8.86 -29.07
CA ASP A 185 0.98 -9.58 -29.83
C ASP A 185 0.68 -10.92 -29.13
N ALA A 186 -0.59 -11.14 -28.77
CA ALA A 186 -0.98 -12.31 -27.98
C ALA A 186 -0.80 -13.64 -28.72
N ASP A 187 -0.80 -13.63 -30.06
CA ASP A 187 -0.69 -14.85 -30.87
C ASP A 187 0.76 -15.14 -31.27
N THR A 188 1.55 -14.10 -31.58
CA THR A 188 2.92 -14.26 -32.09
C THR A 188 4.01 -14.04 -31.04
N GLU A 189 3.67 -13.47 -29.88
CA GLU A 189 4.60 -13.00 -28.84
C GLU A 189 5.61 -11.96 -29.35
N GLU A 190 5.31 -11.26 -30.46
CA GLU A 190 6.13 -10.16 -30.95
C GLU A 190 5.86 -8.87 -30.18
N ILE A 191 6.90 -8.09 -29.89
CA ILE A 191 6.77 -6.73 -29.36
C ILE A 191 6.10 -5.85 -30.43
N ILE A 192 4.98 -5.24 -30.07
CA ILE A 192 4.27 -4.23 -30.87
C ILE A 192 4.82 -2.84 -30.52
N GLN A 193 4.91 -2.56 -29.23
CA GLN A 193 5.34 -1.28 -28.69
C GLN A 193 6.01 -1.52 -27.33
N GLU A 194 6.99 -0.68 -26.99
CA GLU A 194 7.59 -0.65 -25.66
C GLU A 194 7.89 0.78 -25.23
N SER A 195 7.96 0.99 -23.91
CA SER A 195 8.39 2.24 -23.29
C SER A 195 9.17 1.97 -22.02
N PHE A 196 10.13 2.84 -21.72
CA PHE A 196 10.95 2.81 -20.51
C PHE A 196 10.71 4.07 -19.69
N LEU A 197 10.58 3.91 -18.37
CA LEU A 197 10.44 5.01 -17.42
C LEU A 197 11.50 4.88 -16.32
N PRO A 198 12.17 5.97 -15.94
CA PRO A 198 12.19 7.26 -16.65
C PRO A 198 12.75 7.10 -18.08
N GLU A 199 12.34 7.97 -19.01
CA GLU A 199 12.91 8.00 -20.36
C GLU A 199 14.40 8.42 -20.27
N GLU A 200 15.30 7.71 -20.98
CA GLU A 200 16.72 8.11 -21.11
C GLU A 200 16.93 9.32 -22.03
#